data_AF-A0A820BX06-F1
#
_entry.id   AF-A0A820BX06-F1
#
_cell.length_a   1.000
_cell.length_b   1.000
_cell.length_c   1.000
_cell.angle_alpha   90.00
_cell.angle_beta   90.00
_cell.angle_gamma   90.00
#
_symmetry.space_group_name_H-M   'P 1'
#
loop_
_entity.id
_entity.type
_entity.pdbx_description
1 polymer ?
#
loop_
_entity_poly.entity_id
_entity_poly.type
_entity_poly.pdbx_seq_one_letter_code
_entity_poly.pdbx_strand_id
1 'polypeptide(L)'
;MTRCVCATDPYCKVPAVIYDSLNEPWTVNNYNLTFSVSGWIRGCLTIDSLLHSTLQCLYVDSDCFPFLLSYTTKMVHLLGRNQSSLVIHPMVYNPTMSHFVPYTPVSTMFREMMIEHWNRSSSYQSFYKSCAPIYCTYSKKIRTENFGGVVIKLIATIGGIVALLRMVTPYLVKFIAQLPTICKKKEQHQPRERVQRRCVDRMRIMIRNLIKLLSTTLIELNIFSTRDFGSNTDQITAKRYGRWATRLYIVLFLSCLIILIFYTSIQPHSLTKTFDQPSFIRYTHLKKTYGNKLKCSCSKIASTYDRFVEIKPE
;
A
#
# COMPACT_ATOMS: atom_id res chain seq x y z
N MET A 1 -32.22 -26.22 -51.42
CA MET A 1 -31.54 -24.94 -51.12
C MET A 1 -32.49 -23.81 -51.45
N THR A 2 -32.87 -23.02 -50.45
CA THR A 2 -33.65 -21.78 -50.61
C THR A 2 -32.90 -20.83 -51.54
N ARG A 3 -33.53 -20.40 -52.64
CA ARG A 3 -32.92 -19.46 -53.58
C ARG A 3 -32.80 -18.11 -52.91
N CYS A 4 -31.58 -17.61 -52.78
CA CYS A 4 -31.32 -16.27 -52.30
C CYS A 4 -31.55 -15.26 -53.41
N VAL A 5 -32.62 -14.47 -53.31
CA VAL A 5 -33.04 -13.49 -54.32
C VAL A 5 -33.04 -12.10 -53.69
N CYS A 6 -32.05 -11.30 -54.07
CA CYS A 6 -31.83 -9.96 -53.51
C CYS A 6 -32.93 -8.94 -53.82
N ALA A 7 -33.74 -9.20 -54.84
CA ALA A 7 -34.90 -8.37 -55.16
C ALA A 7 -36.05 -8.53 -54.16
N THR A 8 -36.12 -9.67 -53.44
CA THR A 8 -37.21 -9.98 -52.49
C THR A 8 -36.75 -9.97 -51.04
N ASP A 9 -35.48 -10.29 -50.78
CA ASP A 9 -34.88 -10.23 -49.44
C ASP A 9 -33.46 -9.62 -49.54
N PRO A 10 -33.29 -8.34 -49.15
CA PRO A 10 -31.99 -7.67 -49.20
C PRO A 10 -31.00 -8.17 -48.14
N TYR A 11 -31.48 -8.91 -47.12
CA TYR A 11 -30.64 -9.47 -46.05
C TYR A 11 -30.30 -10.94 -46.26
N CYS A 12 -30.77 -11.53 -47.36
CA CYS A 12 -30.50 -12.91 -47.67
C CYS A 12 -29.00 -13.18 -47.83
N LYS A 13 -28.54 -14.31 -47.28
CA LYS A 13 -27.14 -14.75 -47.28
C LYS A 13 -27.05 -16.22 -47.63
N VAL A 14 -26.11 -16.56 -48.49
CA VAL A 14 -25.78 -17.95 -48.84
C VAL A 14 -24.27 -18.14 -48.95
N PRO A 15 -23.77 -19.37 -48.81
CA PRO A 15 -22.35 -19.65 -49.06
C PRO A 15 -21.93 -19.19 -50.46
N ALA A 16 -20.73 -18.66 -50.58
CA ALA A 16 -20.15 -18.31 -51.86
C ALA A 16 -19.70 -19.58 -52.60
N VAL A 17 -19.96 -19.62 -53.90
CA VAL A 17 -19.70 -20.78 -54.76
C VAL A 17 -19.05 -20.28 -56.05
N ILE A 18 -18.06 -21.01 -56.54
CA ILE A 18 -17.46 -20.81 -57.86
C ILE A 18 -18.08 -21.81 -58.83
N TYR A 19 -18.53 -21.33 -59.98
CA TYR A 19 -19.10 -22.13 -61.06
C TYR A 19 -18.09 -22.24 -62.21
N ASP A 20 -17.91 -23.43 -62.77
CA ASP A 20 -17.12 -23.66 -63.98
C ASP A 20 -17.99 -23.31 -65.20
N SER A 21 -17.98 -22.03 -65.59
CA SER A 21 -18.61 -21.59 -66.85
C SER A 21 -17.52 -21.28 -67.87
N LEU A 22 -16.76 -22.29 -68.28
CA LEU A 22 -15.66 -22.10 -69.22
C LEU A 22 -15.80 -22.89 -70.51
N ASN A 23 -16.95 -23.51 -70.74
CA ASN A 23 -17.40 -23.92 -72.07
C ASN A 23 -18.70 -23.16 -72.38
N GLU A 24 -18.65 -22.25 -73.36
CA GLU A 24 -19.76 -21.46 -73.93
C GLU A 24 -20.18 -20.17 -73.16
N PRO A 25 -20.12 -18.97 -73.78
CA PRO A 25 -20.38 -17.71 -73.09
C PRO A 25 -21.88 -17.39 -72.85
N TRP A 26 -22.85 -18.18 -73.34
CA TRP A 26 -24.27 -17.78 -73.30
C TRP A 26 -25.32 -18.90 -73.15
N THR A 27 -24.96 -20.14 -72.85
CA THR A 27 -25.95 -21.22 -72.65
C THR A 27 -26.21 -21.47 -71.17
N VAL A 28 -27.13 -20.69 -70.63
CA VAL A 28 -27.81 -20.92 -69.35
C VAL A 28 -28.52 -22.27 -69.45
N ASN A 29 -28.09 -23.32 -68.71
CA ASN A 29 -29.02 -24.33 -68.17
C ASN A 29 -28.38 -25.46 -67.32
N ASN A 30 -27.06 -25.65 -67.26
CA ASN A 30 -26.48 -26.63 -66.32
C ASN A 30 -25.05 -26.24 -65.88
N TYR A 31 -24.96 -25.38 -64.88
CA TYR A 31 -23.69 -25.13 -64.20
C TYR A 31 -23.44 -26.29 -63.23
N ASN A 32 -22.43 -27.10 -63.50
CA ASN A 32 -21.96 -28.04 -62.48
C ASN A 32 -21.30 -27.22 -61.37
N LEU A 33 -21.80 -27.37 -60.15
CA LEU A 33 -21.25 -26.71 -58.97
C LEU A 33 -19.82 -27.22 -58.76
N THR A 34 -18.84 -26.33 -58.94
CA THR A 34 -17.44 -26.75 -58.97
C THR A 34 -16.85 -26.74 -57.58
N PHE A 35 -17.11 -25.69 -56.79
CA PHE A 35 -16.52 -25.57 -55.46
C PHE A 35 -17.23 -24.55 -54.57
N SER A 36 -17.47 -24.91 -53.29
CA SER A 36 -17.97 -23.98 -52.26
C SER A 36 -16.78 -23.34 -51.54
N VAL A 37 -16.73 -22.01 -51.52
CA VAL A 37 -15.60 -21.27 -50.94
C VAL A 37 -15.76 -21.20 -49.41
N SER A 38 -14.94 -21.98 -48.70
CA SER A 38 -15.01 -22.09 -47.23
C SER A 38 -14.91 -20.72 -46.55
N GLY A 39 -15.92 -20.42 -45.74
CA GLY A 39 -15.98 -19.19 -44.96
C GLY A 39 -16.48 -17.95 -45.72
N TRP A 40 -16.65 -18.01 -47.05
CA TRP A 40 -17.16 -16.88 -47.81
C TRP A 40 -18.68 -16.91 -47.89
N ILE A 41 -19.29 -15.76 -47.65
CA ILE A 41 -20.72 -15.52 -47.69
C ILE A 41 -21.02 -14.55 -48.82
N ARG A 42 -21.97 -14.93 -49.66
CA ARG A 42 -22.59 -14.06 -50.66
C ARG A 42 -23.89 -13.51 -50.09
N GLY A 43 -23.90 -12.22 -49.84
CA GLY A 43 -25.10 -11.42 -49.57
C GLY A 43 -25.48 -10.57 -50.77
N CYS A 44 -26.48 -9.72 -50.57
CA CYS A 44 -26.97 -8.79 -51.59
C CYS A 44 -26.12 -7.52 -51.72
N LEU A 45 -25.40 -7.17 -50.66
CA LEU A 45 -24.42 -6.09 -50.66
C LEU A 45 -23.00 -6.68 -50.57
N THR A 46 -22.07 -6.09 -51.32
CA THR A 46 -20.65 -6.51 -51.29
C THR A 46 -20.05 -6.34 -49.90
N ILE A 47 -20.43 -5.27 -49.17
CA ILE A 47 -19.94 -5.03 -47.81
C ILE A 47 -20.46 -6.07 -46.81
N ASP A 48 -21.74 -6.44 -46.90
CA ASP A 48 -22.31 -7.49 -46.05
C ASP A 48 -21.69 -8.85 -46.35
N SER A 49 -21.45 -9.12 -47.64
CA SER A 49 -20.73 -10.33 -48.08
C SER A 49 -19.36 -10.39 -47.43
N LEU A 50 -18.58 -9.30 -47.49
CA LEU A 50 -17.26 -9.23 -46.87
C LEU A 50 -17.32 -9.37 -45.34
N LEU A 51 -18.12 -8.57 -44.66
CA LEU A 51 -18.19 -8.51 -43.19
C LEU A 51 -18.67 -9.82 -42.55
N HIS A 52 -19.52 -10.56 -43.24
CA HIS A 52 -19.98 -11.87 -42.78
C HIS A 52 -19.11 -13.04 -43.26
N SER A 53 -18.20 -12.80 -44.20
CA SER A 53 -17.20 -13.79 -44.60
C SER A 53 -16.07 -13.90 -43.59
N THR A 54 -15.32 -15.00 -43.66
CA THR A 54 -14.05 -15.23 -42.98
C THR A 54 -12.92 -15.27 -44.01
N LEU A 55 -11.67 -15.12 -43.56
CA LEU A 55 -10.50 -15.24 -44.42
C LEU A 55 -9.99 -16.69 -44.53
N GLN A 56 -10.76 -17.68 -44.06
CA GLN A 56 -10.35 -19.08 -43.95
C GLN A 56 -9.78 -19.65 -45.25
N CYS A 57 -10.41 -19.38 -46.40
CA CYS A 57 -9.95 -19.85 -47.71
C CYS A 57 -8.56 -19.32 -48.12
N LEU A 58 -8.11 -18.22 -47.52
CA LEU A 58 -6.81 -17.60 -47.85
C LEU A 58 -5.64 -18.23 -47.10
N TYR A 59 -5.89 -19.11 -46.13
CA TYR A 59 -4.84 -19.76 -45.34
C TYR A 59 -4.30 -21.01 -46.03
N VAL A 60 -3.02 -21.31 -45.76
CA VAL A 60 -2.27 -22.44 -46.33
C VAL A 60 -2.93 -23.79 -46.04
N ASP A 61 -3.51 -23.95 -44.86
CA ASP A 61 -4.17 -25.18 -44.41
C ASP A 61 -5.60 -25.33 -44.96
N SER A 62 -6.05 -24.41 -45.84
CA SER A 62 -7.37 -24.50 -46.45
C SER A 62 -7.33 -25.21 -47.79
N ASP A 63 -8.14 -26.27 -47.92
CA ASP A 63 -8.38 -26.98 -49.18
C ASP A 63 -8.95 -26.06 -50.29
N CYS A 64 -9.48 -24.89 -49.93
CA CYS A 64 -10.05 -23.90 -50.83
C CYS A 64 -9.01 -23.09 -51.60
N PHE A 65 -7.84 -22.83 -51.00
CA PHE A 65 -6.83 -21.94 -51.55
C PHE A 65 -6.33 -22.37 -52.96
N PRO A 66 -6.02 -23.66 -53.22
CA PRO A 66 -5.56 -24.10 -54.54
C PRO A 66 -6.62 -23.91 -55.63
N PHE A 67 -7.90 -24.15 -55.32
CA PHE A 67 -9.01 -23.94 -56.27
C PHE A 67 -9.17 -22.45 -56.60
N LEU A 68 -9.09 -21.59 -55.59
CA LEU A 68 -9.15 -20.14 -55.77
C LEU A 68 -7.98 -19.64 -56.63
N LEU A 69 -6.76 -20.13 -56.38
CA LEU A 69 -5.57 -19.78 -57.16
C LEU A 69 -5.67 -20.24 -58.62
N SER A 70 -6.18 -21.45 -58.85
CA SER A 70 -6.40 -22.00 -60.20
C SER A 70 -7.44 -21.17 -60.97
N TYR A 71 -8.56 -20.85 -60.33
CA TYR A 71 -9.62 -20.05 -60.93
C TYR A 71 -9.13 -18.63 -61.27
N THR A 72 -8.46 -17.95 -60.34
CA THR A 72 -7.94 -16.60 -60.56
C THR A 72 -6.89 -16.57 -61.67
N THR A 73 -6.00 -17.55 -61.71
CA THR A 73 -5.01 -17.73 -62.78
C THR A 73 -5.66 -17.87 -64.15
N LYS A 74 -6.67 -18.74 -64.26
CA LYS A 74 -7.42 -18.97 -65.51
C LYS A 74 -8.13 -17.69 -65.97
N MET A 75 -8.73 -16.94 -65.05
CA MET A 75 -9.38 -15.66 -65.36
C MET A 75 -8.38 -14.59 -65.84
N VAL A 76 -7.21 -14.50 -65.22
CA VAL A 76 -6.14 -13.57 -65.65
C VAL A 76 -5.67 -13.90 -67.08
N HIS A 77 -5.50 -15.19 -67.38
CA HIS A 77 -5.15 -15.67 -68.73
C HIS A 77 -6.23 -15.30 -69.76
N LEU A 78 -7.51 -15.52 -69.43
CA LEU A 78 -8.64 -15.19 -70.32
C LEU A 78 -8.76 -13.68 -70.60
N LEU A 79 -8.37 -12.83 -69.65
CA LEU A 79 -8.35 -11.38 -69.82
C LEU A 79 -7.14 -10.86 -70.61
N GLY A 80 -6.32 -11.75 -71.19
CA GLY A 80 -5.18 -11.39 -72.04
C GLY A 80 -4.06 -10.65 -71.31
N ARG A 81 -4.00 -10.75 -69.97
CA ARG A 81 -2.90 -10.17 -69.19
C ARG A 81 -1.75 -11.16 -69.11
N ASN A 82 -0.55 -10.71 -69.48
CA ASN A 82 0.68 -11.47 -69.25
C ASN A 82 0.86 -11.74 -67.75
N GLN A 83 0.86 -13.01 -67.39
CA GLN A 83 0.77 -13.54 -66.01
C GLN A 83 2.08 -13.41 -65.21
N SER A 84 3.13 -12.79 -65.77
CA SER A 84 4.51 -13.00 -65.33
C SER A 84 4.89 -12.42 -63.96
N SER A 85 3.98 -11.82 -63.18
CA SER A 85 4.35 -11.12 -61.94
C SER A 85 3.41 -11.27 -60.73
N LEU A 86 2.34 -12.06 -60.79
CA LEU A 86 1.43 -12.21 -59.65
C LEU A 86 1.71 -13.50 -58.87
N VAL A 87 2.70 -13.46 -57.98
CA VAL A 87 2.96 -14.56 -57.04
C VAL A 87 2.07 -14.38 -55.81
N ILE A 88 0.93 -15.06 -55.80
CA ILE A 88 0.00 -15.08 -54.65
C ILE A 88 0.49 -16.12 -53.65
N HIS A 89 0.79 -15.68 -52.42
CA HIS A 89 1.16 -16.55 -51.32
C HIS A 89 -0.02 -16.75 -50.36
N PRO A 90 -0.24 -17.96 -49.82
CA PRO A 90 -1.26 -18.18 -48.81
C PRO A 90 -0.87 -17.52 -47.48
N MET A 91 -1.88 -17.18 -46.67
CA MET A 91 -1.69 -16.73 -45.30
C MET A 91 -1.28 -17.91 -44.41
N VAL A 92 -0.41 -17.67 -43.44
CA VAL A 92 0.03 -18.68 -42.47
C VAL A 92 -0.56 -18.32 -41.11
N TYR A 93 -1.32 -19.24 -40.52
CA TYR A 93 -1.85 -19.07 -39.17
C TYR A 93 -0.81 -19.56 -38.17
N ASN A 94 -0.46 -18.72 -37.20
CA ASN A 94 0.37 -19.11 -36.08
C ASN A 94 -0.38 -18.82 -34.77
N PRO A 95 -0.77 -19.84 -33.99
CA PRO A 95 -1.55 -19.63 -32.75
C PRO A 95 -0.81 -18.83 -31.68
N THR A 96 0.51 -18.65 -31.80
CA THR A 96 1.33 -17.82 -30.88
C THR A 96 1.48 -16.37 -31.33
N MET A 97 1.25 -16.09 -32.61
CA MET A 97 1.48 -14.76 -33.22
C MET A 97 0.24 -14.18 -33.91
N SER A 98 -0.84 -14.92 -34.07
CA SER A 98 -2.09 -14.43 -34.67
C SER A 98 -3.15 -14.34 -33.59
N HIS A 99 -3.70 -13.15 -33.41
CA HIS A 99 -4.84 -12.91 -32.56
C HIS A 99 -6.13 -13.41 -33.22
N PHE A 100 -6.26 -13.19 -34.54
CA PHE A 100 -7.41 -13.66 -35.28
C PHE A 100 -7.19 -15.08 -35.83
N VAL A 101 -8.08 -15.98 -35.44
CA VAL A 101 -8.13 -17.34 -36.00
C VAL A 101 -8.74 -17.33 -37.42
N PRO A 102 -8.42 -18.28 -38.30
CA PRO A 102 -8.84 -18.27 -39.71
C PRO A 102 -10.36 -18.20 -39.95
N TYR A 103 -11.15 -18.73 -39.01
CA TYR A 103 -12.61 -18.74 -39.06
C TYR A 103 -13.25 -17.50 -38.41
N THR A 104 -12.47 -16.49 -38.04
CA THR A 104 -12.99 -15.23 -37.50
C THR A 104 -13.71 -14.44 -38.60
N PRO A 105 -14.95 -13.96 -38.37
CA PRO A 105 -15.63 -13.08 -39.31
C PRO A 105 -14.87 -11.77 -39.48
N VAL A 106 -14.80 -11.26 -40.70
CA VAL A 106 -14.13 -10.00 -41.02
C VAL A 106 -14.76 -8.83 -40.24
N SER A 107 -16.06 -8.87 -39.94
CA SER A 107 -16.72 -7.90 -39.05
C SER A 107 -16.12 -7.83 -37.63
N THR A 108 -15.68 -8.96 -37.08
CA THR A 108 -14.99 -8.99 -35.78
C THR A 108 -13.61 -8.38 -35.91
N MET A 109 -12.86 -8.73 -36.97
CA MET A 109 -11.55 -8.13 -37.24
C MET A 109 -11.65 -6.61 -37.37
N PHE A 110 -12.61 -6.09 -38.13
CA PHE A 110 -12.84 -4.64 -38.26
C PHE A 110 -13.18 -3.95 -36.93
N ARG A 111 -13.99 -4.59 -36.09
CA ARG A 111 -14.35 -4.07 -34.75
C ARG A 111 -13.11 -3.90 -33.86
N GLU A 112 -12.14 -4.79 -34.05
CA GLU A 112 -10.86 -4.79 -33.34
C GLU A 112 -9.75 -4.11 -34.14
N MET A 113 -10.13 -3.29 -35.13
CA MET A 113 -9.24 -2.51 -36.00
C MET A 113 -8.20 -3.36 -36.75
N MET A 114 -8.43 -4.68 -36.84
CA MET A 114 -7.54 -5.66 -37.47
C MET A 114 -6.14 -5.69 -36.84
N ILE A 115 -6.04 -5.40 -35.54
CA ILE A 115 -4.78 -5.39 -34.79
C ILE A 115 -4.44 -6.80 -34.29
N GLU A 116 -3.29 -7.32 -34.69
CA GLU A 116 -2.80 -8.63 -34.23
C GLU A 116 -2.18 -8.52 -32.84
N HIS A 117 -1.31 -7.53 -32.58
CA HIS A 117 -0.72 -7.31 -31.26
C HIS A 117 -0.59 -5.83 -30.90
N TRP A 118 -0.54 -5.59 -29.58
CA TRP A 118 -0.25 -4.27 -29.02
C TRP A 118 1.15 -4.26 -28.42
N ASN A 119 2.05 -3.49 -29.01
CA ASN A 119 3.37 -3.25 -28.46
C ASN A 119 3.31 -2.11 -27.43
N ARG A 120 3.51 -2.45 -26.15
CA ARG A 120 3.52 -1.49 -25.03
C ARG A 120 4.94 -1.20 -24.59
N SER A 121 5.35 0.06 -24.70
CA SER A 121 6.61 0.56 -24.11
C SER A 121 6.29 1.48 -22.92
N SER A 122 7.13 1.45 -21.87
CA SER A 122 6.99 2.37 -20.74
C SER A 122 8.34 2.91 -20.26
N SER A 123 8.39 4.22 -19.98
CA SER A 123 9.60 4.92 -19.56
C SER A 123 9.48 5.38 -18.11
N TYR A 124 10.21 4.70 -17.22
CA TYR A 124 10.24 5.10 -15.82
C TYR A 124 10.89 6.48 -15.60
N GLN A 125 11.84 6.88 -16.46
CA GLN A 125 12.43 8.22 -16.39
C GLN A 125 11.40 9.30 -16.72
N SER A 126 10.55 9.06 -17.73
CA SER A 126 9.46 9.97 -18.07
C SER A 126 8.43 10.05 -16.95
N PHE A 127 8.09 8.91 -16.32
CA PHE A 127 7.27 8.87 -15.11
C PHE A 127 7.90 9.71 -13.98
N TYR A 128 9.18 9.52 -13.69
CA TYR A 128 9.89 10.25 -12.64
C TYR A 128 9.91 11.76 -12.88
N LYS A 129 10.16 12.18 -14.13
CA LYS A 129 10.09 13.59 -14.54
C LYS A 129 8.69 14.17 -14.39
N SER A 130 7.64 13.41 -14.70
CA SER A 130 6.25 13.85 -14.54
C SER A 130 5.85 13.94 -13.06
N CYS A 131 6.29 12.98 -12.24
CA CYS A 131 6.11 12.98 -10.78
C CYS A 131 6.81 14.18 -10.12
N ALA A 132 7.99 14.59 -10.62
CA ALA A 132 8.80 15.71 -10.13
C ALA A 132 8.88 15.71 -8.58
N PRO A 133 9.65 14.79 -7.98
CA PRO A 133 9.60 14.54 -6.55
C PRO A 133 10.09 15.74 -5.72
N ILE A 134 9.35 16.06 -4.68
CA ILE A 134 9.67 17.12 -3.72
C ILE A 134 10.80 16.65 -2.80
N TYR A 135 10.65 15.45 -2.26
CA TYR A 135 11.64 14.81 -1.40
C TYR A 135 11.47 13.29 -1.43
N CYS A 136 12.54 12.57 -1.12
CA CYS A 136 12.51 11.15 -0.84
C CYS A 136 12.96 10.88 0.60
N THR A 137 12.29 9.98 1.29
CA THR A 137 12.61 9.58 2.65
C THR A 137 12.94 8.10 2.75
N TYR A 138 13.87 7.81 3.65
CA TYR A 138 14.19 6.45 4.08
C TYR A 138 14.15 6.41 5.59
N SER A 139 13.23 5.61 6.13
CA SER A 139 13.11 5.39 7.57
C SER A 139 13.64 4.02 7.94
N LYS A 140 14.56 3.96 8.90
CA LYS A 140 15.00 2.72 9.52
C LYS A 140 14.74 2.75 11.03
N LYS A 141 14.28 1.63 11.56
CA LYS A 141 14.22 1.41 13.01
C LYS A 141 15.64 1.16 13.50
N ILE A 142 16.11 2.01 14.39
CA ILE A 142 17.41 1.83 15.07
C ILE A 142 17.16 1.54 16.53
N ARG A 143 17.86 0.54 17.06
CA ARG A 143 18.05 0.38 18.50
C ARG A 143 19.33 1.12 18.83
N THR A 144 19.19 2.31 19.41
CA THR A 144 20.34 3.11 19.89
C THR A 144 20.88 2.57 21.21
N GLU A 145 20.06 1.87 21.97
CA GLU A 145 20.40 1.41 23.31
C GLU A 145 20.74 -0.08 23.29
N ASN A 146 22.01 -0.40 23.53
CA ASN A 146 22.42 -1.75 23.94
C ASN A 146 22.00 -1.99 25.40
N PHE A 147 22.03 -3.25 25.86
CA PHE A 147 21.72 -3.59 27.26
C PHE A 147 22.47 -2.69 28.28
N GLY A 148 23.73 -2.38 28.01
CA GLY A 148 24.52 -1.45 28.84
C GLY A 148 23.97 -0.01 28.87
N GLY A 149 23.41 0.51 27.77
CA GLY A 149 22.80 1.85 27.73
C GLY A 149 21.57 1.97 28.64
N VAL A 150 20.74 0.92 28.65
CA VAL A 150 19.60 0.81 29.56
C VAL A 150 20.07 0.82 31.03
N VAL A 151 21.12 0.06 31.35
CA VAL A 151 21.71 0.04 32.70
C VAL A 151 22.27 1.41 33.10
N ILE A 152 22.97 2.10 32.19
CA ILE A 152 23.53 3.43 32.44
C ILE A 152 22.41 4.45 32.73
N LYS A 153 21.30 4.41 31.98
CA LYS A 153 20.13 5.28 32.27
C LYS A 153 19.54 5.02 33.64
N LEU A 154 19.43 3.75 34.07
CA LEU A 154 18.95 3.41 35.41
C LEU A 154 19.90 3.90 36.51
N ILE A 155 21.21 3.76 36.30
CA ILE A 155 22.20 4.30 37.25
C ILE A 155 22.11 5.83 37.30
N ALA A 156 21.94 6.49 36.15
CA ALA A 156 21.81 7.94 36.07
C ALA A 156 20.55 8.46 36.77
N THR A 157 19.41 7.78 36.67
CA THR A 157 18.18 8.19 37.36
C THR A 157 18.29 8.00 38.88
N ILE A 158 18.83 6.87 39.34
CA ILE A 158 19.11 6.64 40.77
C ILE A 158 20.09 7.70 41.29
N GLY A 159 21.18 7.94 40.55
CA GLY A 159 22.17 8.95 40.87
C GLY A 159 21.58 10.36 40.94
N GLY A 160 20.72 10.72 39.99
CA GLY A 160 20.01 12.00 39.97
C GLY A 160 19.09 12.20 41.18
N ILE A 161 18.33 11.17 41.56
CA ILE A 161 17.47 11.19 42.75
C ILE A 161 18.31 11.37 44.02
N VAL A 162 19.41 10.63 44.15
CA VAL A 162 20.32 10.72 45.31
C VAL A 162 21.00 12.09 45.37
N ALA A 163 21.44 12.64 44.24
CA ALA A 163 22.06 13.96 44.16
C ALA A 163 21.08 15.07 44.53
N LEU A 164 19.84 15.02 44.00
CA LEU A 164 18.78 15.96 44.36
C LEU A 164 18.46 15.88 45.85
N LEU A 165 18.34 14.67 46.40
CA LEU A 165 18.12 14.45 47.83
C LEU A 165 19.25 15.05 48.66
N ARG A 166 20.52 14.80 48.29
CA ARG A 166 21.68 15.38 48.98
C ARG A 166 21.74 16.91 48.89
N MET A 167 21.31 17.50 47.78
CA MET A 167 21.24 18.95 47.60
C MET A 167 20.13 19.58 48.45
N VAL A 168 18.98 18.92 48.55
CA VAL A 168 17.82 19.40 49.33
C VAL A 168 18.01 19.16 50.84
N THR A 169 18.72 18.09 51.22
CA THR A 169 19.02 17.74 52.63
C THR A 169 19.56 18.91 53.47
N PRO A 170 20.60 19.67 53.10
CA PRO A 170 21.12 20.76 53.91
C PRO A 170 20.13 21.93 54.07
N TYR A 171 19.29 22.18 53.06
CA TYR A 171 18.23 23.18 53.18
C TYR A 171 17.14 22.72 54.14
N LEU A 172 16.73 21.45 54.06
CA LEU A 172 15.80 20.85 55.03
C LEU A 172 16.39 20.86 56.44
N VAL A 173 17.66 20.50 56.62
CA VAL A 173 18.34 20.50 57.91
C VAL A 173 18.48 21.92 58.45
N LYS A 174 18.88 22.91 57.64
CA LYS A 174 18.93 24.32 58.06
C LYS A 174 17.55 24.84 58.43
N PHE A 175 16.54 24.53 57.63
CA PHE A 175 15.15 24.89 57.91
C PHE A 175 14.72 24.31 59.28
N ILE A 176 14.96 23.01 59.51
CA ILE A 176 14.69 22.34 60.79
C ILE A 176 15.50 22.95 61.95
N ALA A 177 16.76 23.31 61.72
CA ALA A 177 17.66 23.89 62.73
C ALA A 177 17.39 25.38 63.03
N GLN A 178 16.75 26.12 62.10
CA GLN A 178 16.36 27.51 62.29
C GLN A 178 15.05 27.67 63.06
N LEU A 179 14.18 26.66 63.06
CA LEU A 179 12.95 26.63 63.86
C LEU A 179 13.17 27.04 65.34
N PRO A 180 14.15 26.50 66.10
CA PRO A 180 14.37 26.89 67.50
C PRO A 180 14.82 28.36 67.70
N THR A 181 15.34 29.04 66.67
CA THR A 181 15.67 30.47 66.77
C THR A 181 14.43 31.37 66.69
N ILE A 182 13.41 30.95 65.93
CA ILE A 182 12.10 31.62 65.84
C ILE A 182 11.38 31.57 67.20
N CYS A 183 11.61 30.51 67.98
CA CYS A 183 11.17 30.32 69.36
C CYS A 183 11.73 31.36 70.37
N LYS A 184 12.87 32.00 70.08
CA LYS A 184 13.54 32.93 71.01
C LYS A 184 12.99 34.36 71.01
N LYS A 185 12.10 34.70 70.07
CA LYS A 185 11.67 36.09 69.83
C LYS A 185 10.44 36.55 70.64
N LYS A 186 9.87 35.71 71.51
CA LYS A 186 8.80 36.10 72.45
C LYS A 186 9.29 36.00 73.90
N GLU A 187 9.31 37.16 74.55
CA GLU A 187 9.41 37.46 76.00
C GLU A 187 10.80 37.67 76.64
N GLN A 188 11.05 38.94 76.98
CA GLN A 188 11.97 39.40 78.01
C GLN A 188 11.35 39.14 79.40
N HIS A 189 12.18 38.69 80.36
CA HIS A 189 11.95 38.60 81.82
C HIS A 189 11.63 37.25 82.52
N GLN A 190 12.19 36.11 82.06
CA GLN A 190 12.37 34.92 82.94
C GLN A 190 13.71 34.20 82.68
N PRO A 191 14.25 33.41 83.65
CA PRO A 191 15.64 32.95 83.64
C PRO A 191 15.98 32.08 82.42
N ARG A 192 17.04 32.50 81.72
CA ARG A 192 17.47 32.09 80.37
C ARG A 192 17.59 30.57 80.12
N GLU A 193 17.96 29.79 81.13
CA GLU A 193 18.24 28.36 80.93
C GLU A 193 16.99 27.46 80.94
N ARG A 194 15.94 27.82 81.70
CA ARG A 194 14.72 27.01 81.82
C ARG A 194 13.74 27.23 80.66
N VAL A 195 13.72 28.44 80.08
CA VAL A 195 12.85 28.80 78.95
C VAL A 195 13.37 28.24 77.62
N GLN A 196 14.69 28.26 77.41
CA GLN A 196 15.31 27.73 76.19
C GLN A 196 15.19 26.21 76.06
N ARG A 197 15.31 25.44 77.17
CA ARG A 197 15.01 24.00 77.17
C ARG A 197 13.53 23.76 76.81
N ARG A 198 12.60 24.55 77.36
CA ARG A 198 11.15 24.38 77.18
C ARG A 198 10.67 24.58 75.73
N CYS A 199 11.27 25.49 74.94
CA CYS A 199 10.90 25.68 73.52
C CYS A 199 11.53 24.64 72.60
N VAL A 200 12.81 24.28 72.83
CA VAL A 200 13.48 23.20 72.09
C VAL A 200 12.80 21.86 72.37
N ASP A 201 12.40 21.59 73.60
CA ASP A 201 11.63 20.40 73.95
C ASP A 201 10.24 20.44 73.32
N ARG A 202 9.53 21.58 73.30
CA ARG A 202 8.26 21.72 72.56
C ARG A 202 8.41 21.48 71.07
N MET A 203 9.48 21.96 70.44
CA MET A 203 9.74 21.72 69.02
C MET A 203 10.20 20.30 68.74
N ARG A 204 11.03 19.71 69.60
CA ARG A 204 11.41 18.31 69.50
C ARG A 204 10.18 17.42 69.62
N ILE A 205 9.25 17.77 70.51
CA ILE A 205 7.94 17.14 70.64
C ILE A 205 7.08 17.42 69.41
N MET A 206 7.02 18.64 68.87
CA MET A 206 6.26 18.95 67.65
C MET A 206 6.81 18.22 66.42
N ILE A 207 8.12 18.13 66.24
CA ILE A 207 8.77 17.38 65.16
C ILE A 207 8.55 15.87 65.37
N ARG A 208 8.70 15.36 66.60
CA ARG A 208 8.33 13.97 66.89
C ARG A 208 6.86 13.72 66.59
N ASN A 209 5.99 14.64 66.93
CA ASN A 209 4.56 14.55 66.70
C ASN A 209 4.22 14.72 65.21
N LEU A 210 4.96 15.51 64.45
CA LEU A 210 4.84 15.64 63.00
C LEU A 210 5.35 14.41 62.28
N ILE A 211 6.50 13.86 62.67
CA ILE A 211 7.04 12.60 62.13
C ILE A 211 6.12 11.44 62.52
N LYS A 212 5.61 11.43 63.75
CA LYS A 212 4.65 10.43 64.21
C LYS A 212 3.31 10.60 63.49
N LEU A 213 2.82 11.82 63.30
CA LEU A 213 1.62 12.11 62.53
C LEU A 213 1.81 11.68 61.09
N LEU A 214 2.88 12.09 60.42
CA LEU A 214 3.21 11.69 59.05
C LEU A 214 3.35 10.18 58.92
N SER A 215 4.11 9.52 59.80
CA SER A 215 4.27 8.06 59.74
C SER A 215 2.96 7.35 60.04
N THR A 216 2.16 7.81 61.01
CA THR A 216 0.83 7.25 61.26
C THR A 216 -0.09 7.49 60.08
N THR A 217 -0.13 8.68 59.47
CA THR A 217 -0.93 8.95 58.28
C THR A 217 -0.45 8.14 57.08
N LEU A 218 0.84 7.86 56.92
CA LEU A 218 1.40 7.00 55.88
C LEU A 218 1.09 5.51 56.13
N ILE A 219 1.13 5.07 57.39
CA ILE A 219 0.84 3.69 57.79
C ILE A 219 -0.68 3.42 57.78
N GLU A 220 -1.47 4.43 58.11
CA GLU A 220 -2.94 4.42 58.12
C GLU A 220 -3.55 4.89 56.81
N LEU A 221 -2.70 5.25 55.82
CA LEU A 221 -3.13 5.74 54.53
C LEU A 221 -4.08 4.71 53.93
N ASN A 222 -5.32 5.14 53.78
CA ASN A 222 -6.38 4.33 53.23
C ASN A 222 -7.05 5.17 52.15
N ILE A 223 -6.70 4.89 50.91
CA ILE A 223 -7.25 5.56 49.73
C ILE A 223 -8.71 5.14 49.50
N PHE A 224 -9.12 3.96 49.99
CA PHE A 224 -10.45 3.39 49.79
C PHE A 224 -11.36 3.63 50.99
N SER A 225 -12.47 4.31 50.76
CA SER A 225 -13.47 4.65 51.77
C SER A 225 -14.33 3.43 52.14
N THR A 226 -14.99 3.46 53.30
CA THR A 226 -15.94 2.42 53.72
C THR A 226 -17.10 2.22 52.74
N ARG A 227 -17.47 3.25 51.98
CA ARG A 227 -18.54 3.19 50.97
C ARG A 227 -18.16 2.31 49.78
N ASP A 228 -16.86 2.13 49.53
CA ASP A 228 -16.34 1.37 48.40
C ASP A 228 -16.45 -0.16 48.61
N PHE A 229 -16.76 -0.61 49.84
CA PHE A 229 -16.84 -2.02 50.23
C PHE A 229 -18.28 -2.56 50.39
N GLY A 230 -19.29 -1.74 50.10
CA GLY A 230 -20.71 -2.12 50.17
C GLY A 230 -21.31 -2.06 51.58
N SER A 231 -22.64 -1.86 51.66
CA SER A 231 -23.36 -1.56 52.92
C SER A 231 -23.31 -2.66 53.99
N ASN A 232 -22.96 -3.89 53.61
CA ASN A 232 -22.99 -5.06 54.50
C ASN A 232 -21.65 -5.36 55.18
N THR A 233 -20.61 -4.54 54.98
CA THR A 233 -19.30 -4.76 55.61
C THR A 233 -19.13 -3.91 56.87
N ASP A 234 -18.72 -4.58 57.96
CA ASP A 234 -18.42 -3.92 59.23
C ASP A 234 -17.26 -2.92 59.08
N GLN A 235 -17.35 -1.80 59.80
CA GLN A 235 -16.46 -0.64 59.70
C GLN A 235 -15.00 -0.99 59.99
N ILE A 236 -14.76 -1.90 60.93
CA ILE A 236 -13.40 -2.34 61.31
C ILE A 236 -12.78 -3.18 60.19
N THR A 237 -13.60 -4.03 59.59
CA THR A 237 -13.22 -4.93 58.50
C THR A 237 -12.93 -4.15 57.22
N ALA A 238 -13.80 -3.20 56.86
CA ALA A 238 -13.61 -2.29 55.74
C ALA A 238 -12.34 -1.43 55.88
N LYS A 239 -12.01 -0.92 57.07
CA LYS A 239 -10.77 -0.17 57.33
C LYS A 239 -9.51 -1.04 57.15
N ARG A 240 -9.57 -2.32 57.51
CA ARG A 240 -8.47 -3.27 57.30
C ARG A 240 -8.28 -3.56 55.82
N TYR A 241 -9.35 -3.86 55.08
CA TYR A 241 -9.28 -4.10 53.65
C TYR A 241 -8.81 -2.88 52.86
N GLY A 242 -9.29 -1.68 53.20
CA GLY A 242 -8.82 -0.45 52.58
C GLY A 242 -7.32 -0.21 52.73
N ARG A 243 -6.73 -0.50 53.89
CA ARG A 243 -5.27 -0.41 54.10
C ARG A 243 -4.50 -1.41 53.24
N TRP A 244 -4.96 -2.66 53.14
CA TRP A 244 -4.34 -3.67 52.28
C TRP A 244 -4.48 -3.32 50.80
N ALA A 245 -5.66 -2.87 50.37
CA ALA A 245 -5.93 -2.40 49.02
C ALA A 245 -5.08 -1.19 48.66
N THR A 246 -4.87 -0.26 49.58
CA THR A 246 -4.00 0.92 49.37
C THR A 246 -2.54 0.51 49.19
N ARG A 247 -2.04 -0.43 50.01
CA ARG A 247 -0.67 -0.97 49.85
C ARG A 247 -0.51 -1.69 48.53
N LEU A 248 -1.48 -2.54 48.17
CA LEU A 248 -1.50 -3.25 46.90
C LEU A 248 -1.54 -2.27 45.72
N TYR A 249 -2.40 -1.25 45.78
CA TYR A 249 -2.52 -0.22 44.76
C TYR A 249 -1.20 0.54 44.56
N ILE A 250 -0.54 1.00 45.63
CA ILE A 250 0.74 1.72 45.53
C ILE A 250 1.82 0.82 44.91
N VAL A 251 1.91 -0.45 45.34
CA VAL A 251 2.88 -1.40 44.78
C VAL A 251 2.62 -1.66 43.30
N LEU A 252 1.36 -1.88 42.91
CA LEU A 252 0.96 -2.08 41.51
C LEU A 252 1.18 -0.84 40.66
N PHE A 253 0.92 0.34 41.21
CA PHE A 253 1.14 1.61 40.51
C PHE A 253 2.63 1.85 40.24
N LEU A 254 3.49 1.65 41.25
CA LEU A 254 4.93 1.78 41.09
C LEU A 254 5.50 0.72 40.14
N SER A 255 5.02 -0.53 40.22
CA SER A 255 5.45 -1.58 39.28
C SER A 255 5.03 -1.26 37.84
N CYS A 256 3.83 -0.72 37.63
CA CYS A 256 3.35 -0.28 36.32
C CYS A 256 4.21 0.85 35.75
N LEU A 257 4.55 1.86 36.56
CA LEU A 257 5.45 2.95 36.14
C LEU A 257 6.83 2.43 35.74
N ILE A 258 7.40 1.50 36.53
CA ILE A 258 8.68 0.87 36.22
C ILE A 258 8.59 0.12 34.88
N ILE A 259 7.57 -0.71 34.69
CA ILE A 259 7.34 -1.45 33.43
C ILE A 259 7.23 -0.48 32.25
N LEU A 260 6.53 0.64 32.40
CA LEU A 260 6.33 1.62 31.33
C LEU A 260 7.64 2.35 30.96
N ILE A 261 8.49 2.66 31.95
CA ILE A 261 9.83 3.20 31.73
C ILE A 261 10.72 2.18 31.01
N PHE A 262 10.71 0.92 31.42
CA PHE A 262 11.45 -0.14 30.73
C PHE A 262 10.97 -0.32 29.29
N TYR A 263 9.67 -0.41 29.08
CA TYR A 263 9.06 -0.57 27.78
C TYR A 263 9.43 0.57 26.82
N THR A 264 9.31 1.82 27.29
CA THR A 264 9.65 3.00 26.49
C THR A 264 11.14 3.11 26.20
N SER A 265 12.01 2.62 27.10
CA SER A 265 13.46 2.59 26.89
C SER A 265 13.90 1.51 25.88
N ILE A 266 13.19 0.38 25.82
CA ILE A 266 13.50 -0.76 24.93
C ILE A 266 12.95 -0.54 23.51
N GLN A 267 11.90 0.26 23.36
CA GLN A 267 11.27 0.55 22.09
C GLN A 267 12.26 1.19 21.08
N PRO A 268 12.44 0.62 19.88
CA PRO A 268 13.33 1.17 18.88
C PRO A 268 12.79 2.50 18.32
N HIS A 269 13.66 3.48 18.15
CA HIS A 269 13.30 4.76 17.56
C HIS A 269 13.41 4.71 16.02
N SER A 270 12.55 5.46 15.34
CA SER A 270 12.59 5.61 13.88
C SER A 270 13.55 6.76 13.52
N LEU A 271 14.60 6.45 12.78
CA LEU A 271 15.45 7.45 12.16
C LEU A 271 15.05 7.61 10.70
N THR A 272 14.60 8.81 10.33
CA THR A 272 14.25 9.15 8.95
C THR A 272 15.34 10.01 8.34
N LYS A 273 15.90 9.57 7.20
CA LYS A 273 16.75 10.40 6.34
C LYS A 273 15.90 10.97 5.21
N THR A 274 16.07 12.26 4.94
CA THR A 274 15.38 12.98 3.87
C THR A 274 16.38 13.41 2.81
N PHE A 275 15.98 13.31 1.54
CA PHE A 275 16.74 13.73 0.38
C PHE A 275 15.85 14.67 -0.43
N ASP A 276 16.20 15.96 -0.47
CA ASP A 276 15.38 16.97 -1.13
C ASP A 276 15.62 16.96 -2.65
N GLN A 277 14.53 17.03 -3.41
CA GLN A 277 14.48 17.11 -4.88
C GLN A 277 15.57 16.32 -5.61
N PRO A 278 15.68 15.00 -5.41
CA PRO A 278 16.77 14.23 -6.02
C PRO A 278 16.63 14.20 -7.55
N SER A 279 17.74 14.36 -8.26
CA SER A 279 17.79 14.11 -9.70
C SER A 279 17.48 12.63 -10.01
N PHE A 280 17.08 12.31 -11.24
CA PHE A 280 16.77 10.93 -11.63
C PHE A 280 17.95 9.97 -11.39
N ILE A 281 19.17 10.41 -11.71
CA ILE A 281 20.41 9.63 -11.48
C ILE A 281 20.64 9.43 -9.98
N ARG A 282 20.40 10.47 -9.17
CA ARG A 282 20.54 10.35 -7.72
C ARG A 282 19.50 9.39 -7.16
N TYR A 283 18.26 9.45 -7.64
CA TYR A 283 17.20 8.54 -7.27
C TYR A 283 17.52 7.09 -7.64
N THR A 284 18.02 6.80 -8.85
CA THR A 284 18.35 5.42 -9.23
C THR A 284 19.44 4.83 -8.32
N HIS A 285 20.44 5.64 -7.94
CA HIS A 285 21.42 5.24 -6.93
C HIS A 285 20.76 4.99 -5.56
N LEU A 286 19.94 5.92 -5.05
CA LEU A 286 19.23 5.77 -3.77
C LEU A 286 18.30 4.54 -3.78
N LYS A 287 17.62 4.27 -4.90
CA LYS A 287 16.74 3.12 -5.09
C LYS A 287 17.54 1.82 -5.08
N LYS A 288 18.74 1.79 -5.67
CA LYS A 288 19.67 0.66 -5.58
C LYS A 288 20.18 0.44 -4.14
N THR A 289 20.45 1.51 -3.39
CA THR A 289 20.94 1.42 -2.01
C THR A 289 19.85 1.01 -1.01
N TYR A 290 18.64 1.59 -1.12
CA TYR A 290 17.59 1.48 -0.09
C TYR A 290 16.38 0.63 -0.52
N GLY A 291 16.27 0.28 -1.81
CA GLY A 291 15.23 -0.62 -2.33
C GLY A 291 13.82 -0.08 -2.12
N ASN A 292 12.93 -0.94 -1.63
CA ASN A 292 11.52 -0.61 -1.39
C ASN A 292 11.27 0.23 -0.14
N LYS A 293 12.30 0.47 0.67
CA LYS A 293 12.22 1.32 1.86
C LYS A 293 12.36 2.80 1.54
N LEU A 294 12.83 3.15 0.34
CA LEU A 294 12.85 4.52 -0.16
C LEU A 294 11.45 4.90 -0.65
N LYS A 295 10.89 5.96 -0.07
CA LYS A 295 9.59 6.52 -0.47
C LYS A 295 9.82 7.93 -0.99
N CYS A 296 9.19 8.30 -2.09
CA CYS A 296 9.30 9.65 -2.66
C CYS A 296 7.92 10.29 -2.75
N SER A 297 7.82 11.55 -2.36
CA SER A 297 6.62 12.35 -2.52
C SER A 297 6.71 13.11 -3.84
N CYS A 298 5.75 12.89 -4.74
CA CYS A 298 5.62 13.63 -6.00
C CYS A 298 5.06 15.03 -5.75
N SER A 299 5.44 16.00 -6.59
CA SER A 299 4.79 17.33 -6.60
C SER A 299 3.37 17.27 -7.17
N LYS A 300 3.11 16.27 -8.02
CA LYS A 300 1.79 15.99 -8.59
C LYS A 300 1.23 14.70 -8.01
N ILE A 301 -0.04 14.74 -7.60
CA ILE A 301 -0.76 13.57 -7.06
C ILE A 301 -1.16 12.60 -8.17
N ALA A 302 -1.24 13.08 -9.41
CA ALA A 302 -1.56 12.28 -10.59
C ALA A 302 -0.69 12.67 -11.80
N SER A 303 -0.44 11.69 -12.67
CA SER A 303 0.16 11.88 -13.99
C SER A 303 -0.68 11.13 -15.01
N THR A 304 -0.87 11.73 -16.18
CA THR A 304 -1.49 11.08 -17.32
C THR A 304 -0.54 10.00 -17.87
N TYR A 305 -1.08 8.84 -18.27
CA TYR A 305 -0.30 7.68 -18.69
C TYR A 305 0.43 7.89 -20.03
N ASP A 306 -0.15 8.67 -20.93
CA ASP A 306 0.43 9.10 -22.22
C ASP A 306 1.84 9.71 -22.10
N ARG A 307 2.17 10.30 -20.94
CA ARG A 307 3.48 10.89 -20.68
C ARG A 307 4.62 9.88 -20.55
N PHE A 308 4.31 8.61 -20.29
CA PHE A 308 5.31 7.60 -19.98
C PHE A 308 4.96 6.19 -20.44
N VAL A 309 3.80 5.99 -21.06
CA VAL A 309 3.39 4.74 -21.70
C VAL A 309 3.05 5.03 -23.15
N GLU A 310 3.63 4.25 -24.06
CA GLU A 310 3.32 4.28 -25.48
C GLU A 310 2.74 2.93 -25.87
N ILE A 311 1.64 2.94 -26.61
CA ILE A 311 0.95 1.74 -27.11
C ILE A 311 0.86 1.90 -28.62
N LYS A 312 1.46 0.96 -29.36
CA LYS A 312 1.43 0.93 -30.83
C LYS A 312 0.90 -0.41 -31.30
N PRO A 313 0.10 -0.45 -32.39
CA PRO A 313 -0.18 -1.70 -33.07
C PRO A 313 1.13 -2.23 -33.68
N GLU A 314 1.31 -3.55 -33.61
CA GLU A 314 2.39 -4.28 -34.28
C GLU A 314 1.85 -5.01 -35.52
#